data_AF-A0A8C9AJD7-F1
#
_entry.id   AF-A0A8C9AJD7-F1
#
_cell.length_a   1.000
_cell.length_b   1.000
_cell.length_c   1.000
_cell.angle_alpha   90.00
_cell.angle_beta   90.00
_cell.angle_gamma   90.00
#
_symmetry.space_group_name_H-M   'P 1'
#
loop_
_entity.id
_entity.type
_entity.pdbx_description
1 polymer ?
#
loop_
_entity_poly.entity_id
_entity_poly.type
_entity_poly.pdbx_seq_one_letter_code
_entity_poly.pdbx_strand_id
1 'polypeptide(L)'
;MVATKTTKKSLKLINTRLQLVMKSGKYVLRYKQTLKIIRHGKAKLVILANNYPALGKSEIKYYDMLAKTGVHHCSGNSIESNTV
;
A
#
# COMPACT_ATOMS: atom_id res chain seq x y z
N MET A 1 10.06 27.15 9.91
CA MET A 1 10.01 25.66 9.93
C MET A 1 8.70 25.19 10.59
N VAL A 2 7.61 25.02 9.83
CA VAL A 2 6.32 24.49 10.34
C VAL A 2 5.73 23.54 9.29
N ALA A 3 6.40 22.43 9.01
CA ALA A 3 5.92 21.44 8.02
C ALA A 3 6.01 19.98 8.50
N THR A 4 6.68 19.71 9.63
CA THR A 4 6.93 18.34 10.12
C THR A 4 5.83 17.78 11.03
N LYS A 5 4.95 18.64 11.57
CA LYS A 5 3.90 18.22 12.52
C LYS A 5 2.67 17.61 11.83
N THR A 6 2.40 17.97 10.58
CA THR A 6 1.25 17.49 9.78
C THR A 6 1.50 16.10 9.19
N THR A 7 2.72 15.83 8.72
CA THR A 7 3.13 14.54 8.12
C THR A 7 3.11 13.37 9.13
N LYS A 8 3.45 13.63 10.39
CA LYS A 8 3.38 12.61 11.45
C LYS A 8 1.93 12.22 11.80
N LYS A 9 0.99 13.16 11.70
CA LYS A 9 -0.45 12.90 11.95
C LYS A 9 -1.07 12.06 10.84
N SER A 10 -0.70 12.31 9.57
CA SER A 10 -1.22 11.52 8.44
C SER A 10 -0.73 10.07 8.44
N LEU A 11 0.54 9.83 8.76
CA LEU A 11 1.08 8.47 8.93
C LEU A 11 0.36 7.70 10.02
N LYS A 12 0.12 8.34 11.18
CA LYS A 12 -0.63 7.71 12.28
C LYS A 12 -2.06 7.33 11.87
N LEU A 13 -2.73 8.18 11.10
CA LEU A 13 -4.07 7.92 10.57
C LEU A 13 -4.09 6.73 9.60
N ILE A 14 -3.11 6.62 8.71
CA ILE A 14 -2.99 5.49 7.76
C ILE A 14 -2.81 4.19 8.53
N ASN A 15 -1.95 4.17 9.55
CA ASN A 15 -1.72 2.98 10.36
C ASN A 15 -2.99 2.55 11.12
N THR A 16 -3.77 3.49 11.68
CA THR A 16 -5.06 3.16 12.30
C THR A 16 -6.06 2.56 11.30
N ARG A 17 -6.13 3.10 10.08
CA ARG A 17 -7.00 2.57 9.02
C ARG A 17 -6.55 1.20 8.55
N LEU A 18 -5.24 0.98 8.45
CA LEU A 18 -4.67 -0.32 8.09
C LEU A 18 -5.03 -1.38 9.12
N GLN A 19 -4.87 -1.09 10.41
CA GLN A 19 -5.27 -2.01 11.50
C GLN A 19 -6.74 -2.42 11.43
N LEU A 20 -7.65 -1.52 11.02
CA LEU A 20 -9.05 -1.86 10.81
C LEU A 20 -9.22 -2.84 9.64
N VAL A 21 -8.56 -2.58 8.51
CA VAL A 21 -8.59 -3.44 7.32
C VAL A 21 -8.02 -4.83 7.64
N MET A 22 -7.01 -4.93 8.50
CA MET A 22 -6.44 -6.23 8.84
C MET A 22 -7.31 -7.02 9.83
N LYS A 23 -8.13 -6.34 10.65
CA LYS A 23 -9.10 -6.98 11.54
C LYS A 23 -10.35 -7.51 10.84
N SER A 24 -10.94 -6.74 9.92
CA SER A 24 -12.26 -7.06 9.34
C SER A 24 -12.35 -6.89 7.81
N GLY A 25 -11.31 -6.35 7.19
CA GLY A 25 -11.27 -6.09 5.75
C GLY A 25 -10.78 -7.29 4.93
N LYS A 26 -11.07 -7.23 3.63
CA LYS A 26 -10.47 -8.14 2.66
C LYS A 26 -9.16 -7.54 2.16
N TYR A 27 -8.06 -8.21 2.42
CA TYR A 27 -6.74 -7.80 1.97
C TYR A 27 -6.00 -8.99 1.37
N VAL A 28 -5.00 -8.69 0.55
CA VAL A 28 -4.10 -9.69 -0.02
C VAL A 28 -2.67 -9.22 0.10
N LEU A 29 -1.86 -10.08 0.69
CA LEU A 29 -0.42 -9.92 0.78
C LEU A 29 0.21 -10.78 -0.32
N ARG A 30 1.41 -10.39 -0.78
CA ARG A 30 2.22 -11.03 -1.85
C ARG A 30 1.90 -10.58 -3.27
N TYR A 31 2.97 -10.26 -4.00
CA TYR A 31 2.97 -9.74 -5.36
C TYR A 31 2.15 -10.56 -6.38
N LYS A 32 2.33 -11.89 -6.47
CA LYS A 32 1.61 -12.71 -7.46
C LYS A 32 0.09 -12.65 -7.30
N GLN A 33 -0.39 -12.63 -6.06
CA GLN A 33 -1.82 -12.55 -5.75
C GLN A 33 -2.34 -11.13 -5.96
N THR A 34 -1.57 -10.12 -5.54
CA THR A 34 -1.89 -8.71 -5.79
C THR A 34 -2.05 -8.44 -7.29
N LEU A 35 -1.12 -8.90 -8.14
CA LEU A 35 -1.24 -8.78 -9.59
C LEU A 35 -2.51 -9.44 -10.14
N LYS A 36 -2.88 -10.62 -9.62
CA LYS A 36 -4.13 -11.27 -10.02
C LYS A 36 -5.31 -10.35 -9.71
N ILE A 37 -5.39 -9.78 -8.51
CA ILE A 37 -6.53 -8.93 -8.10
C ILE A 37 -6.58 -7.62 -8.89
N ILE A 38 -5.44 -6.99 -9.15
CA ILE A 38 -5.36 -5.78 -9.98
C ILE A 38 -5.85 -6.08 -11.40
N ARG A 39 -5.41 -7.18 -12.01
CA ARG A 39 -5.88 -7.59 -13.35
C ARG A 39 -7.38 -7.87 -13.43
N HIS A 40 -7.99 -8.32 -12.33
CA HIS A 40 -9.44 -8.52 -12.26
C HIS A 40 -10.21 -7.21 -11.95
N GLY A 41 -9.53 -6.08 -11.76
CA GLY A 41 -10.17 -4.80 -11.41
C GLY A 41 -10.83 -4.79 -10.03
N LYS A 42 -10.46 -5.72 -9.13
CA LYS A 42 -11.06 -5.83 -7.79
C LYS A 42 -10.28 -5.08 -6.73
N ALA A 43 -9.06 -4.64 -7.04
CA ALA A 43 -8.24 -3.86 -6.12
C ALA A 43 -8.82 -2.43 -5.99
N LYS A 44 -8.90 -1.93 -4.76
CA LYS A 44 -9.30 -0.54 -4.48
C LYS A 44 -8.14 0.34 -4.04
N LEU A 45 -7.14 -0.27 -3.39
CA LEU A 45 -5.94 0.38 -2.88
C LEU A 45 -4.78 -0.61 -2.94
N VAL A 46 -3.62 -0.15 -3.41
CA VAL A 46 -2.36 -0.89 -3.39
C VAL A 46 -1.37 -0.14 -2.50
N ILE A 47 -0.79 -0.84 -1.55
CA ILE A 47 0.22 -0.28 -0.64
C ILE A 47 1.57 -0.87 -1.01
N LEU A 48 2.52 0.02 -1.32
CA LEU A 48 3.88 -0.34 -1.70
C LEU A 48 4.85 0.05 -0.59
N ALA A 49 5.67 -0.91 -0.16
CA ALA A 49 6.75 -0.66 0.77
C ALA A 49 7.90 0.10 0.09
N ASN A 50 8.57 0.97 0.83
CA ASN A 50 9.69 1.75 0.32
C ASN A 50 10.87 0.89 -0.13
N ASN A 51 11.09 -0.27 0.49
CA ASN A 51 12.19 -1.18 0.16
C ASN A 51 11.87 -2.17 -0.99
N TYR A 52 10.70 -2.09 -1.62
CA TYR A 52 10.36 -2.96 -2.74
C TYR A 52 11.23 -2.66 -3.99
N PRO A 53 11.72 -3.67 -4.74
CA PRO A 53 12.59 -3.47 -5.90
C PRO A 53 11.95 -2.57 -6.96
N ALA A 54 12.76 -1.71 -7.58
CA ALA A 54 12.29 -0.70 -8.53
C ALA A 54 11.51 -1.27 -9.72
N LEU A 55 11.97 -2.40 -10.29
CA LEU A 55 11.29 -3.11 -11.38
C LEU A 55 9.88 -3.59 -10.97
N GLY A 56 9.73 -4.11 -9.75
CA GLY A 56 8.42 -4.53 -9.27
C GLY A 56 7.49 -3.34 -9.00
N LYS A 57 8.04 -2.20 -8.55
CA LYS A 57 7.26 -0.97 -8.34
C LYS A 57 6.69 -0.45 -9.65
N SER A 58 7.50 -0.39 -10.72
CA SER A 58 7.06 0.08 -12.03
C SER A 58 5.98 -0.81 -12.63
N GLU A 59 6.11 -2.13 -12.47
CA GLU A 59 5.11 -3.08 -12.94
C GLU A 59 3.77 -2.94 -12.20
N ILE A 60 3.79 -2.90 -10.85
CA ILE A 60 2.56 -2.68 -10.07
C ILE A 60 1.91 -1.35 -10.46
N LYS A 61 2.70 -0.29 -10.63
CA LYS A 61 2.20 1.04 -11.01
C LYS A 61 1.56 1.05 -12.41
N TYR A 62 2.12 0.27 -13.34
CA TYR A 62 1.56 0.10 -14.67
C TYR A 62 0.17 -0.55 -14.61
N TYR A 63 0.02 -1.66 -13.88
CA TYR A 63 -1.27 -2.34 -13.75
C TYR A 63 -2.29 -1.53 -12.94
N ASP A 64 -1.85 -0.81 -11.91
CA ASP A 64 -2.68 0.09 -11.11
C ASP A 64 -3.30 1.20 -11.96
N MET A 65 -2.51 1.80 -12.85
CA MET A 65 -2.97 2.84 -13.79
C MET A 65 -4.03 2.32 -14.77
N LEU A 66 -3.87 1.09 -15.27
CA LEU A 66 -4.87 0.43 -16.11
C LEU A 66 -6.16 0.12 -15.33
N ALA A 67 -6.02 -0.33 -14.08
CA ALA A 67 -7.14 -0.69 -13.21
C ALA A 67 -7.78 0.52 -12.50
N LYS A 68 -7.27 1.74 -12.73
CA LYS A 68 -7.67 2.98 -12.03
C LYS A 68 -7.71 2.81 -10.50
N THR A 69 -6.76 2.06 -9.98
CA THR A 69 -6.64 1.77 -8.55
C THR A 69 -5.78 2.86 -7.88
N GLY A 70 -5.92 3.07 -6.57
CA GLY A 70 -5.08 4.02 -5.84
C GLY A 70 -3.79 3.38 -5.33
N VAL A 71 -2.63 4.00 -5.56
CA VAL A 71 -1.35 3.58 -4.97
C VAL A 71 -0.93 4.49 -3.82
N HIS A 72 -0.61 3.87 -2.68
CA HIS A 72 -0.05 4.55 -1.52
C HIS A 72 1.37 4.03 -1.22
N HIS A 73 2.35 4.93 -1.24
CA HIS A 73 3.73 4.62 -0.86
C HIS A 73 3.87 4.72 0.66
N CYS A 74 4.11 3.60 1.32
CA CYS A 74 4.33 3.58 2.76
C CYS A 74 5.79 3.92 3.07
N SER A 75 5.97 4.95 3.91
CA SER A 75 7.29 5.44 4.32
C SER A 75 8.04 4.49 5.29
N GLY A 76 7.38 3.46 5.81
CA GLY A 76 7.92 2.55 6.83
C GLY A 76 8.83 1.45 6.25
N ASN A 77 9.87 1.08 7.02
CA ASN A 77 10.72 -0.07 6.74
C ASN A 77 9.93 -1.37 6.97
N SER A 78 10.27 -2.43 6.24
CA SER A 78 9.53 -3.71 6.12
C SER A 78 9.19 -4.47 7.41
N ILE A 79 9.71 -4.06 8.57
CA ILE A 79 9.40 -4.71 9.86
C ILE A 79 7.98 -4.34 10.32
N GLU A 80 7.52 -3.11 10.07
CA GLU A 80 6.12 -2.71 10.35
C GLU A 80 5.14 -3.16 9.27
N SER A 81 5.60 -3.38 8.03
CA SER A 81 4.75 -3.89 6.94
C SER A 81 4.51 -5.40 7.01
N ASN A 82 5.35 -6.14 7.74
CA ASN A 82 5.22 -7.58 7.96
C ASN A 82 4.55 -7.93 9.29
N THR A 83 4.24 -6.93 10.12
CA THR A 83 3.62 -7.14 11.43
C THR A 83 2.22 -6.55 11.45
N VAL A 84 1.26 -7.44 11.14
CA VAL A 84 -0.18 -7.42 11.48
C VAL A 84 -1.08 -6.40 10.81
#